data_AF-A0A1Q3ATQ9-F1
#
_entry.id   AF-A0A1Q3ATQ9-F1
#
_cell.length_a   1.000
_cell.length_b   1.000
_cell.length_c   1.000
_cell.angle_alpha   90.00
_cell.angle_beta   90.00
_cell.angle_gamma   90.00
#
_symmetry.space_group_name_H-M   'P 1'
#
loop_
_entity.id
_entity.type
_entity.pdbx_description
1 polymer ?
#
loop_
_entity_poly.entity_id
_entity_poly.type
_entity_poly.pdbx_seq_one_letter_code
_entity_poly.pdbx_strand_id
1 'polypeptide(L)'
;IIITIQDSFKLQTIALVDSGAETNCIQEELIPTKFFEKTELKLSTANGENLRAKFKISDVHICDKGIYIKQSFILVKDDLGIEIILGQPFIEVIKPFKVTNGGITTKLIQQKILFTFNEKPITKEVNLLKTLSIFKEHSINLIRTKEKYLSNKKFEQQLLASQIHNKKLIRPSKSPLSYTAFNSENKNLS
;
A
#
# COMPACT_ATOMS: atom_id res chain seq x y z
N ILE A 1 2.92 -7.61 27.49
CA ILE A 1 4.02 -7.12 28.35
C ILE A 1 3.42 -6.47 29.60
N ILE A 2 4.22 -6.21 30.63
CA ILE A 2 3.79 -5.41 31.79
C ILE A 2 4.69 -4.18 31.85
N ILE A 3 4.10 -2.99 31.81
CA ILE A 3 4.78 -1.73 32.05
C ILE A 3 4.76 -1.45 33.56
N THR A 4 5.91 -1.24 34.16
CA THR A 4 6.04 -0.86 35.58
C THR A 4 6.70 0.50 35.70
N ILE A 5 6.13 1.40 36.51
CA ILE A 5 6.66 2.75 36.76
C ILE A 5 6.91 2.90 38.25
N GLN A 6 8.16 3.22 38.62
CA GLN A 6 8.61 3.41 40.00
C GLN A 6 8.09 2.33 40.97
N ASP A 7 8.02 1.07 40.51
CA ASP A 7 7.48 -0.11 41.22
C ASP A 7 6.06 -0.03 41.78
N SER A 8 5.38 1.12 41.63
CA SER A 8 4.10 1.43 42.26
C SER A 8 2.92 1.35 41.30
N PHE A 9 3.16 1.55 40.00
CA PHE A 9 2.15 1.42 38.96
C PHE A 9 2.51 0.30 38.01
N LYS A 10 1.53 -0.56 37.69
CA LYS A 10 1.68 -1.69 36.78
C LYS A 10 0.53 -1.69 35.79
N LEU A 11 0.87 -1.78 34.50
CA LEU A 11 -0.08 -1.85 33.40
C LEU A 11 0.24 -3.07 32.55
N GLN A 12 -0.64 -4.07 32.56
CA GLN A 12 -0.56 -5.19 31.62
C GLN A 12 -1.21 -4.77 30.30
N THR A 13 -0.43 -4.78 29.22
CA THR A 13 -0.93 -4.34 27.91
C THR A 13 -0.15 -4.97 26.75
N ILE A 14 -0.61 -4.70 25.54
CA ILE A 14 0.06 -4.96 24.26
C ILE A 14 0.74 -3.68 23.78
N ALA A 15 1.80 -3.81 23.00
CA ALA A 15 2.49 -2.67 22.43
C ALA A 15 2.82 -2.94 20.96
N LEU A 16 2.78 -1.88 20.16
CA LEU A 16 3.28 -1.90 18.80
C LEU A 16 4.80 -1.71 18.83
N VAL A 17 5.55 -2.60 18.19
CA VAL A 17 6.98 -2.38 17.94
C VAL A 17 7.12 -1.69 16.59
N ASP A 18 7.65 -0.46 16.59
CA ASP A 18 7.76 0.35 15.38
C ASP A 18 9.20 0.84 15.18
N SER A 19 9.89 0.29 14.17
CA SER A 19 11.21 0.76 13.79
C SER A 19 11.21 2.14 13.12
N GLY A 20 10.05 2.65 12.68
CA GLY A 20 9.92 4.01 12.16
C GLY A 20 9.83 5.07 13.26
N ALA A 21 9.53 4.68 14.50
CA ALA A 21 9.40 5.61 15.62
C ALA A 21 10.77 5.89 16.28
N GLU A 22 11.15 7.16 16.33
CA GLU A 22 12.42 7.60 16.94
C GLU A 22 12.45 7.39 18.46
N THR A 23 11.29 7.39 19.11
CA THR A 23 11.15 7.27 20.57
C THR A 23 10.06 6.28 20.94
N ASN A 24 10.08 5.79 22.18
CA ASN A 24 8.94 5.07 22.73
C ASN A 24 7.84 6.07 23.12
N CYS A 25 6.59 5.74 22.83
CA CYS A 25 5.44 6.56 23.15
C CYS A 25 4.40 5.77 23.94
N ILE A 26 3.67 6.45 24.81
CA ILE A 26 2.51 5.91 25.51
C ILE A 26 1.41 6.97 25.55
N GLN A 27 0.16 6.55 25.42
CA GLN A 27 -0.98 7.44 25.54
C GLN A 27 -1.04 8.05 26.95
N GLU A 28 -1.12 9.37 27.03
CA GLU A 28 -1.04 10.15 28.27
C GLU A 28 -2.07 9.68 29.31
N GLU A 29 -3.28 9.33 28.87
CA GLU A 29 -4.42 8.93 29.71
C GLU A 29 -4.22 7.61 30.46
N LEU A 30 -3.27 6.78 30.03
CA LEU A 30 -2.99 5.49 30.67
C LEU A 30 -2.15 5.64 31.95
N ILE A 31 -1.46 6.77 32.11
CA ILE A 31 -0.47 6.96 33.17
C ILE A 31 -0.97 8.01 34.19
N PRO A 32 -0.92 7.72 35.49
CA PRO A 32 -1.22 8.72 36.51
C PRO A 32 -0.30 9.93 36.43
N THR A 33 -0.89 11.13 36.47
CA THR A 33 -0.18 12.42 36.31
C THR A 33 0.95 12.65 37.32
N LYS A 34 0.91 11.99 38.48
CA LYS A 34 1.99 12.04 39.49
C LYS A 34 3.36 11.59 38.97
N PHE A 35 3.39 10.81 37.88
CA PHE A 35 4.64 10.34 37.28
C PHE A 35 5.18 11.26 36.18
N PHE A 36 4.45 12.31 35.81
CA PHE A 36 4.77 13.09 34.61
C PHE A 36 5.96 14.00 34.84
N GLU A 37 6.92 13.94 33.94
CA GLU A 37 8.04 14.88 33.84
C GLU A 37 7.84 15.76 32.60
N LYS A 38 8.04 17.08 32.71
CA LYS A 38 7.95 17.97 31.53
C LYS A 38 9.05 17.65 30.52
N THR A 39 8.74 17.78 29.23
CA THR A 39 9.70 17.68 28.13
C THR A 39 9.44 18.75 27.07
N GLU A 40 10.49 19.17 26.38
CA GLU A 40 10.43 20.10 25.24
C GLU A 40 10.51 19.36 23.89
N LEU A 41 10.61 18.03 23.92
CA LEU A 41 10.69 17.21 22.71
C LEU A 41 9.42 17.39 21.88
N LYS A 42 9.60 17.73 20.60
CA LYS A 42 8.53 17.79 19.61
C LYS A 42 8.52 16.49 18.82
N LEU A 43 7.34 15.90 18.68
CA LEU A 43 7.13 14.72 17.85
C LEU A 43 6.16 15.05 16.73
N SER A 44 6.37 14.43 15.59
CA SER A 44 5.47 14.46 14.46
C SER A 44 5.23 13.05 13.94
N THR A 45 4.04 12.82 13.39
CA THR A 45 3.74 11.56 12.70
C THR A 45 4.43 11.53 11.33
N ALA A 46 4.36 10.38 10.65
CA ALA A 46 4.94 10.21 9.32
C ALA A 46 4.30 11.12 8.23
N ASN A 47 3.10 11.66 8.46
CA ASN A 47 2.45 12.60 7.54
C ASN A 47 2.87 14.07 7.80
N GLY A 48 3.70 14.32 8.81
CA GLY A 48 4.18 15.65 9.19
C GLY A 48 3.30 16.39 10.20
N GLU A 49 2.20 15.79 10.68
CA GLU A 49 1.38 16.37 11.73
C GLU A 49 2.08 16.33 13.09
N ASN A 50 2.06 17.45 13.80
CA ASN A 50 2.66 17.56 15.12
C ASN A 50 1.78 16.89 16.19
N LEU A 51 2.42 16.13 17.07
CA LEU A 51 1.79 15.50 18.22
C LEU A 51 1.89 16.39 19.47
N ARG A 52 0.84 16.40 20.27
CA ARG A 52 0.77 17.00 21.60
C ARG A 52 1.48 16.08 22.59
N ALA A 53 2.78 16.26 22.69
CA ALA A 53 3.65 15.55 23.61
C ALA A 53 4.38 16.55 24.52
N LYS A 54 3.84 16.81 25.72
CA LYS A 54 4.41 17.78 26.68
C LYS A 54 5.11 17.14 27.87
N PHE A 55 4.94 15.83 28.02
CA PHE A 55 5.41 15.08 29.17
C PHE A 55 6.15 13.83 28.74
N LYS A 56 6.95 13.30 29.65
CA LYS A 56 7.65 12.04 29.54
C LYS A 56 7.63 11.31 30.88
N ILE A 57 8.06 10.06 30.86
CA ILE A 57 8.37 9.25 32.02
C ILE A 57 9.73 8.59 31.79
N SER A 58 10.68 8.78 32.70
CA SER A 58 12.08 8.38 32.47
C SER A 58 12.46 7.04 33.12
N ASP A 59 11.73 6.59 34.15
CA ASP A 59 12.02 5.36 34.90
C ASP A 59 10.92 4.32 34.75
N VAL A 60 10.85 3.73 33.56
CA VAL A 60 9.85 2.73 33.18
C VAL A 60 10.55 1.40 32.93
N HIS A 61 10.00 0.32 33.47
CA HIS A 61 10.43 -1.03 33.18
C HIS A 61 9.40 -1.73 32.29
N ILE A 62 9.85 -2.17 31.12
CA ILE A 62 9.11 -3.14 30.30
C ILE A 62 9.45 -4.53 30.82
N CYS A 63 8.44 -5.21 31.34
CA CYS A 63 8.59 -6.51 31.97
C CYS A 63 7.96 -7.60 31.10
N ASP A 64 8.71 -8.68 30.86
CA ASP A 64 8.19 -9.92 30.30
C ASP A 64 8.93 -11.12 30.92
N LYS A 65 8.17 -12.06 31.48
CA LYS A 65 8.68 -13.35 32.00
C LYS A 65 9.94 -13.23 32.89
N GLY A 66 9.97 -12.26 33.78
CA GLY A 66 11.07 -12.05 34.75
C GLY A 66 12.24 -11.20 34.23
N ILE A 67 12.16 -10.71 32.99
CA ILE A 67 13.11 -9.75 32.43
C ILE A 67 12.56 -8.34 32.62
N TYR A 68 13.44 -7.41 32.96
CA TYR A 68 13.13 -6.00 33.19
C TYR A 68 14.01 -5.15 32.27
N ILE A 69 13.39 -4.46 31.32
CA ILE A 69 14.09 -3.59 30.38
C ILE A 69 13.74 -2.15 30.74
N LYS A 70 14.73 -1.42 31.28
CA LYS A 70 14.56 -0.01 31.61
C LYS A 70 14.48 0.83 30.33
N GLN A 71 13.49 1.71 30.27
CA GLN A 71 13.17 2.57 29.14
C GLN A 71 12.60 3.90 29.62
N SER A 72 12.59 4.87 28.71
CA SER A 72 11.81 6.10 28.84
C SER A 72 10.74 6.16 27.77
N PHE A 73 9.65 6.88 28.06
CA PHE A 73 8.54 7.07 27.13
C PHE A 73 8.13 8.54 27.09
N ILE A 74 7.75 8.99 25.90
CA ILE A 74 7.06 10.25 25.71
C ILE A 74 5.56 10.02 25.86
N LEU A 75 4.88 10.90 26.60
CA LEU A 75 3.44 10.85 26.78
C LEU A 75 2.78 11.64 25.65
N VAL A 76 1.93 10.96 24.87
CA VAL A 76 1.21 11.54 23.74
C VAL A 76 -0.25 11.70 24.11
N LYS A 77 -0.78 12.91 23.97
CA LYS A 77 -2.19 13.21 24.27
C LYS A 77 -3.14 12.90 23.12
N ASP A 78 -2.65 12.95 21.89
CA ASP A 78 -3.47 12.64 20.71
C ASP A 78 -3.79 11.15 20.63
N ASP A 79 -5.01 10.84 20.19
CA ASP A 79 -5.43 9.46 19.94
C ASP A 79 -4.79 8.97 18.63
N LEU A 80 -3.87 8.01 18.77
CA LEU A 80 -3.20 7.35 17.65
C LEU A 80 -3.86 6.01 17.27
N GLY A 81 -4.91 5.60 17.99
CA GLY A 81 -5.47 4.24 17.93
C GLY A 81 -4.55 3.15 18.48
N ILE A 82 -3.39 3.54 19.01
CA ILE A 82 -2.36 2.65 19.56
C ILE A 82 -1.91 3.22 20.90
N GLU A 83 -2.12 2.44 21.95
CA GLU A 83 -1.83 2.83 23.33
C GLU A 83 -0.33 2.99 23.63
N ILE A 84 0.50 2.07 23.10
CA ILE A 84 1.95 2.03 23.34
C ILE A 84 2.70 1.72 22.06
N ILE A 85 3.72 2.54 21.77
CA ILE A 85 4.69 2.34 20.70
C ILE A 85 6.07 2.13 21.32
N LEU A 86 6.71 1.01 20.98
CA LEU A 86 8.10 0.72 21.29
C LEU A 86 8.96 1.05 20.07
N GLY A 87 9.64 2.18 20.15
CA GLY A 87 10.45 2.74 19.07
C GLY A 87 11.90 2.25 19.07
N GLN A 88 12.75 3.01 18.41
CA GLN A 88 14.19 2.74 18.33
C GLN A 88 14.86 2.47 19.69
N PRO A 89 14.60 3.20 20.79
CA PRO A 89 15.27 2.95 22.06
C PRO A 89 15.02 1.55 22.62
N PHE A 90 13.81 1.00 22.45
CA PHE A 90 13.54 -0.39 22.80
C PHE A 90 14.23 -1.36 21.84
N ILE A 91 14.12 -1.11 20.54
CA ILE A 91 14.66 -1.98 19.48
C ILE A 91 16.18 -2.12 19.60
N GLU A 92 16.89 -1.04 19.92
CA GLU A 92 18.34 -1.06 20.13
C GLU A 92 18.75 -1.94 21.32
N VAL A 93 18.02 -1.86 22.43
CA VAL A 93 18.31 -2.67 23.61
C VAL A 93 18.09 -4.17 23.37
N ILE A 94 17.11 -4.53 22.54
CA ILE A 94 16.84 -5.94 22.23
C ILE A 94 17.73 -6.50 21.10
N LYS A 95 18.64 -5.72 20.51
CA LYS A 95 19.57 -6.24 19.49
C LYS A 95 20.66 -7.12 20.12
N PRO A 96 21.10 -8.19 19.43
CA PRO A 96 20.52 -8.72 18.19
C PRO A 96 19.21 -9.50 18.45
N PHE A 97 18.24 -9.34 17.56
CA PHE A 97 16.98 -10.09 17.61
C PHE A 97 16.67 -10.76 16.26
N LYS A 98 15.80 -11.78 16.29
CA LYS A 98 15.23 -12.43 15.12
C LYS A 98 13.72 -12.36 15.19
N VAL A 99 13.09 -12.01 14.07
CA VAL A 99 11.64 -12.06 13.93
C VAL A 99 11.23 -13.44 13.43
N THR A 100 10.23 -14.04 14.06
CA THR A 100 9.65 -15.35 13.71
C THR A 100 8.14 -15.20 13.58
N ASN A 101 7.45 -16.22 13.07
CA ASN A 101 5.99 -16.21 13.00
C ASN A 101 5.30 -16.08 14.37
N GLY A 102 5.97 -16.47 15.45
CA GLY A 102 5.44 -16.39 16.80
C GLY A 102 5.77 -15.09 17.54
N GLY A 103 6.73 -14.29 17.05
CA GLY A 103 7.22 -13.14 17.79
C GLY A 103 8.66 -12.74 17.52
N ILE A 104 9.14 -11.79 18.32
CA ILE A 104 10.52 -11.32 18.31
C ILE A 104 11.31 -12.11 19.34
N THR A 105 12.36 -12.78 18.89
CA THR A 105 13.28 -13.53 19.74
C THR A 105 14.59 -12.77 19.91
N THR A 106 15.07 -12.63 21.13
CA THR A 106 16.36 -11.99 21.44
C THR A 106 17.08 -12.77 22.53
N LYS A 107 18.38 -12.51 22.73
CA LYS A 107 19.15 -13.04 23.85
C LYS A 107 19.62 -11.88 24.71
N LEU A 108 19.01 -11.71 25.88
CA LEU A 108 19.42 -10.72 26.88
C LEU A 108 19.93 -11.46 28.12
N ILE A 109 21.06 -11.01 28.68
CA ILE A 109 21.66 -11.59 29.91
C ILE A 109 21.79 -13.12 29.79
N GLN A 110 22.24 -13.59 28.62
CA GLN A 110 22.37 -15.00 28.25
C GLN A 110 21.07 -15.82 28.21
N GLN A 111 19.92 -15.22 28.51
CA GLN A 111 18.60 -15.84 28.44
C GLN A 111 17.93 -15.55 27.10
N LYS A 112 17.34 -16.58 26.50
CA LYS A 112 16.56 -16.41 25.27
C LYS A 112 15.16 -15.95 25.63
N ILE A 113 14.75 -14.83 25.06
CA ILE A 113 13.46 -14.20 25.31
C ILE A 113 12.64 -14.25 24.03
N LEU A 114 11.33 -14.43 24.19
CA LEU A 114 10.34 -14.38 23.12
C LEU A 114 9.25 -13.38 23.50
N PHE A 115 9.23 -12.25 22.81
CA PHE A 115 8.11 -11.33 22.79
C PHE A 115 7.09 -11.83 21.76
N THR A 116 6.00 -12.41 22.25
CA THR A 116 4.97 -13.03 21.40
C THR A 116 4.15 -11.97 20.68
N PHE A 117 3.84 -12.19 19.40
CA PHE A 117 2.88 -11.35 18.70
C PHE A 117 1.45 -11.65 19.12
N ASN A 118 0.62 -10.61 19.28
CA ASN A 118 -0.80 -10.78 19.55
C ASN A 118 -1.53 -11.40 18.35
N GLU A 119 -1.12 -11.01 17.14
CA GLU A 119 -1.64 -11.52 15.88
C GLU A 119 -0.54 -12.12 15.03
N LYS A 120 -0.89 -13.03 14.12
CA LYS A 120 0.09 -13.60 13.20
C LYS A 120 0.63 -12.50 12.29
N PRO A 121 1.96 -12.41 12.10
CA PRO A 121 2.53 -11.41 11.23
C PRO A 121 2.05 -11.67 9.80
N ILE A 122 1.49 -10.64 9.16
CA ILE A 122 1.17 -10.67 7.73
C ILE A 122 2.49 -10.45 7.00
N THR A 123 3.01 -11.50 6.38
CA THR A 123 4.31 -11.42 5.70
C THR A 123 4.24 -10.50 4.48
N LYS A 124 5.34 -9.80 4.19
CA LYS A 124 5.52 -9.03 2.94
C LYS A 124 5.21 -9.85 1.70
N GLU A 125 5.40 -11.17 1.74
CA GLU A 125 5.02 -12.08 0.66
C GLU A 125 3.52 -12.01 0.35
N VAL A 126 2.63 -11.91 1.34
CA VAL A 126 1.19 -11.77 1.07
C VAL A 126 0.90 -10.46 0.35
N ASN A 127 1.53 -9.36 0.75
CA ASN A 127 1.39 -8.07 0.08
C ASN A 127 2.03 -8.05 -1.32
N LEU A 128 3.18 -8.70 -1.49
CA LEU A 128 3.82 -8.92 -2.79
C LEU A 128 2.92 -9.76 -3.69
N LEU A 129 2.38 -10.88 -3.21
CA LEU A 129 1.46 -11.75 -3.94
C LEU A 129 0.18 -10.99 -4.33
N LYS A 130 -0.37 -10.17 -3.42
CA LYS A 130 -1.53 -9.31 -3.71
C LYS A 130 -1.21 -8.29 -4.80
N THR A 131 -0.05 -7.64 -4.73
CA THR A 131 0.42 -6.67 -5.73
C THR A 131 0.68 -7.35 -7.09
N LEU A 132 1.35 -8.50 -7.10
CA LEU A 132 1.61 -9.30 -8.29
C LEU A 132 0.29 -9.81 -8.92
N SER A 133 -0.69 -10.17 -8.09
CA SER A 133 -2.02 -10.59 -8.56
C SER A 133 -2.75 -9.44 -9.28
N ILE A 134 -2.77 -8.25 -8.67
CA ILE A 134 -3.35 -7.05 -9.28
C ILE A 134 -2.65 -6.73 -10.62
N PHE A 135 -1.33 -6.77 -10.64
CA PHE A 135 -0.54 -6.51 -11.86
C PHE A 135 -0.84 -7.53 -12.97
N LYS A 136 -0.98 -8.81 -12.62
CA LYS A 136 -1.34 -9.88 -13.55
C LYS A 136 -2.73 -9.66 -14.15
N GLU A 137 -3.70 -9.30 -13.33
CA GLU A 137 -5.06 -9.02 -13.79
C GLU A 137 -5.12 -7.83 -14.76
N HIS A 138 -4.44 -6.73 -14.43
CA HIS A 138 -4.31 -5.58 -15.34
C HIS A 138 -3.66 -5.96 -16.68
N SER A 139 -2.60 -6.77 -16.63
CA SER A 139 -1.90 -7.23 -17.84
C SER A 139 -2.82 -8.06 -18.74
N ILE A 140 -3.60 -8.98 -18.16
CA ILE A 140 -4.57 -9.82 -18.89
C ILE A 140 -5.66 -8.94 -19.54
N ASN A 141 -6.20 -7.97 -18.80
CA ASN A 141 -7.23 -7.06 -19.33
C ASN A 141 -6.71 -6.22 -20.50
N LEU A 142 -5.45 -5.76 -20.43
CA LEU A 142 -4.82 -5.03 -21.52
C LEU A 142 -4.65 -5.91 -22.77
N ILE A 143 -4.19 -7.16 -22.59
CA ILE A 143 -4.06 -8.14 -23.68
C ILE A 143 -5.42 -8.37 -24.34
N ARG A 144 -6.45 -8.66 -23.54
CA ARG A 144 -7.82 -8.90 -24.02
C ARG A 144 -8.37 -7.73 -24.83
N THR A 145 -8.08 -6.50 -24.39
CA THR A 145 -8.49 -5.28 -25.09
C THR A 145 -7.80 -5.15 -26.45
N LYS A 146 -6.49 -5.41 -26.50
CA LYS A 146 -5.72 -5.40 -27.76
C LYS A 146 -6.18 -6.49 -28.72
N GLU A 147 -6.44 -7.70 -28.23
CA GLU A 147 -6.98 -8.79 -29.04
C GLU A 147 -8.34 -8.43 -29.67
N LYS A 148 -9.25 -7.85 -28.88
CA LYS A 148 -10.55 -7.38 -29.38
C LYS A 148 -10.38 -6.32 -30.47
N TYR A 149 -9.47 -5.37 -30.27
CA TYR A 149 -9.17 -4.34 -31.27
C TYR A 149 -8.60 -4.92 -32.57
N LEU A 150 -7.64 -5.84 -32.49
CA LEU A 150 -7.08 -6.50 -33.67
C LEU A 150 -8.14 -7.33 -34.41
N SER A 151 -8.98 -8.05 -33.68
CA SER A 151 -10.08 -8.82 -34.26
C SER A 151 -11.05 -7.93 -35.04
N ASN A 152 -11.45 -6.81 -34.45
CA ASN A 152 -12.32 -5.83 -35.12
C ASN A 152 -11.66 -5.25 -36.37
N LYS A 153 -10.38 -4.87 -36.31
CA LYS A 153 -9.65 -4.34 -37.47
C LYS A 153 -9.53 -5.37 -38.60
N LYS A 154 -9.33 -6.65 -38.27
CA LYS A 154 -9.31 -7.74 -39.25
C LYS A 154 -10.68 -7.94 -39.89
N PHE A 155 -11.76 -7.84 -39.11
CA PHE A 155 -13.12 -7.89 -39.63
C PHE A 155 -13.44 -6.72 -40.57
N GLU A 156 -13.06 -5.49 -40.20
CA GLU A 156 -13.22 -4.32 -41.07
C GLU A 156 -12.46 -4.46 -42.40
N GLN A 157 -11.23 -4.98 -42.38
CA GLN A 157 -10.45 -5.23 -43.60
C GLN A 157 -11.11 -6.29 -44.49
N GLN A 158 -11.64 -7.37 -43.91
CA GLN A 158 -12.38 -8.40 -44.65
C GLN A 158 -13.67 -7.83 -45.29
N LEU A 159 -14.39 -6.97 -44.57
CA LEU A 159 -15.58 -6.29 -45.08
C LEU A 159 -15.25 -5.38 -46.27
N LEU A 160 -14.19 -4.56 -46.14
CA LEU A 160 -13.69 -3.70 -47.22
C LEU A 160 -13.29 -4.52 -48.46
N ALA A 161 -12.58 -5.63 -48.28
CA ALA A 161 -12.17 -6.51 -49.37
C ALA A 161 -13.38 -7.13 -50.12
N SER A 162 -14.41 -7.56 -49.38
CA SER A 162 -15.65 -8.09 -49.96
C SER A 162 -16.42 -7.03 -50.77
N GLN A 163 -16.51 -5.80 -50.25
CA GLN A 163 -17.15 -4.69 -50.96
C GLN A 163 -16.43 -4.32 -52.26
N ILE A 164 -15.09 -4.31 -52.27
CA ILE A 164 -14.29 -4.05 -53.48
C ILE A 164 -14.46 -5.16 -54.52
N HIS A 165 -14.50 -6.43 -54.09
CA HIS A 165 -14.75 -7.56 -54.98
C HIS A 165 -16.12 -7.48 -55.66
N ASN A 166 -17.17 -7.18 -54.89
CA ASN A 166 -18.54 -7.02 -55.41
C ASN A 166 -18.66 -5.85 -56.40
N LYS A 167 -18.01 -4.71 -56.14
CA LYS A 167 -17.96 -3.58 -57.10
C LYS A 167 -17.24 -3.93 -58.41
N LYS A 168 -16.25 -4.85 -58.39
CA LYS A 168 -15.54 -5.31 -59.59
C LYS A 168 -16.36 -6.27 -60.46
N LEU A 169 -17.33 -6.99 -59.89
CA LEU A 169 -18.27 -7.83 -60.65
C LEU A 169 -19.32 -7.00 -61.43
N ILE A 170 -19.62 -5.78 -60.98
CA ILE A 170 -20.53 -4.87 -61.69
C ILE A 170 -19.68 -4.02 -62.67
N ARG A 171 -19.36 -4.55 -63.85
CA ARG A 171 -18.87 -3.72 -64.97
C ARG A 171 -20.07 -3.26 -65.82
N PRO A 172 -20.15 -1.99 -66.27
CA PRO A 172 -21.09 -1.62 -67.31
C PRO A 172 -20.75 -2.40 -68.58
N SER A 173 -21.73 -3.08 -69.18
CA SER A 173 -21.56 -3.66 -70.51
C SER A 173 -21.30 -2.53 -71.51
N LYS A 174 -20.12 -2.53 -72.14
CA LYS A 174 -19.91 -1.79 -73.38
C LYS A 174 -20.35 -2.69 -74.52
N SER A 175 -21.65 -2.73 -74.84
CA SER A 175 -22.09 -3.20 -76.16
C SER A 175 -22.06 -2.02 -77.14
N PRO A 176 -21.40 -2.15 -78.30
CA PRO A 176 -21.35 -1.08 -79.30
C PRO A 176 -22.47 -1.28 -80.34
N LEU A 177 -23.73 -1.02 -80.00
CA LEU A 177 -24.83 -0.96 -80.98
C LEU A 177 -25.92 0.02 -80.52
N SER A 178 -25.74 1.31 -80.82
CA SER A 178 -26.84 2.23 -81.13
C SER A 178 -26.30 3.52 -81.78
N TYR A 179 -25.85 3.41 -83.03
CA TYR A 179 -25.84 4.53 -83.96
C TYR A 179 -26.96 4.29 -84.96
N THR A 180 -28.07 5.01 -84.82
CA THR A 180 -28.85 5.52 -85.95
C THR A 180 -29.84 6.61 -85.49
N ALA A 181 -29.75 7.73 -86.19
CA ALA A 181 -30.79 8.74 -86.46
C ALA A 181 -31.33 9.60 -85.30
N PHE A 182 -30.91 10.87 -85.26
CA PHE A 182 -31.76 11.98 -85.73
C PHE A 182 -30.93 13.25 -85.98
N ASN A 183 -30.68 13.50 -87.27
CA ASN A 183 -30.57 14.76 -88.02
C ASN A 183 -29.99 16.06 -87.40
N SER A 184 -28.93 16.51 -88.08
CA SER A 184 -28.61 17.90 -88.45
C SER A 184 -29.85 18.67 -88.94
N GLU A 185 -30.03 19.98 -88.89
CA GLU A 185 -29.16 21.14 -89.06
C GLU A 185 -29.86 22.34 -88.39
N ASN A 186 -29.11 23.31 -87.84
CA ASN A 186 -29.19 24.69 -88.33
C ASN A 186 -28.10 25.56 -87.73
N LYS A 187 -27.33 26.15 -88.63
CA LYS A 187 -26.31 27.19 -88.41
C LYS A 187 -26.96 28.51 -88.00
N ASN A 188 -26.25 29.22 -87.10
CA ASN A 188 -26.05 30.67 -86.96
C ASN A 188 -27.30 31.59 -86.92
N LEU A 189 -27.41 32.58 -86.03
CA LEU A 189 -26.54 33.75 -85.85
C LEU A 189 -26.84 34.40 -84.48
N SER A 190 -25.83 35.12 -83.96
CA SER A 190 -25.85 36.30 -83.05
C SER A 190 -27.08 36.59 -82.21
#